data_AF-A0A401LD16-F1
#
_entry.id   AF-A0A401LD16-F1
#
_cell.length_a   1.000
_cell.length_b   1.000
_cell.length_c   1.000
_cell.angle_alpha   90.00
_cell.angle_beta   90.00
_cell.angle_gamma   90.00
#
_symmetry.space_group_name_H-M   'P 1'
#
loop_
_entity.id
_entity.type
_entity.pdbx_description
1 polymer ?
#
loop_
_entity_poly.entity_id
_entity_poly.type
_entity_poly.pdbx_seq_one_letter_code
_entity_poly.pdbx_strand_id
1 'polypeptide(L)'
;MIAYLDTNVYIGAGYKFSSEKFATLRSLIANGDVSIIYSSATQGEVEQHINDDIRTAVTKYNRVLRKELSALMCTEDFALNKIDEAHVVASIKDAFADFLSLDGVTKIDLNPLDAERLMQSYFALEAPFETKKPHEFKDAIMINAVKQYQKKVHDQIVIVSDDSGFRKAFEGDDNFVTIQYLGDLIKMCNQQKEEYKNIEACIISAVENDDFYDCMHEYFSDFDIDRGYYGEWKCDEKQIDSIEAEFAYVEFVDGRCLAHIDVVLWVVAEITHRDEDTSYFDKEEQRYLIENYVTWRETHRIETNIIIDCTVDKIDDEYVILESTIVDDRKFRTLDLDEDTLQNWDELETEYHEEPDLVYCSECGKVMGYTAEYTDYDDNPLCGDCMVTNEKGDICPTCGRKVPHELMNSGFCIDCFRNQD
;
A
#
# COMPACT_ATOMS: atom_id res chain seq x y z
N MET A 1 22.94 17.58 20.82
CA MET A 1 21.57 17.16 21.24
C MET A 1 21.59 15.67 21.58
N ILE A 2 20.73 15.17 22.50
CA ILE A 2 20.58 13.72 22.74
C ILE A 2 19.16 13.29 22.35
N ALA A 3 19.01 12.20 21.59
CA ALA A 3 17.70 11.67 21.22
C ALA A 3 17.59 10.15 21.42
N TYR A 4 16.42 9.70 21.86
CA TYR A 4 16.02 8.29 21.89
C TYR A 4 15.08 8.02 20.72
N LEU A 5 15.38 6.99 19.92
CA LEU A 5 14.52 6.52 18.85
C LEU A 5 13.78 5.27 19.29
N ASP A 6 12.46 5.33 19.28
CA ASP A 6 11.61 4.17 19.51
C ASP A 6 11.65 3.18 18.35
N THR A 7 11.26 1.92 18.60
CA THR A 7 11.27 0.85 17.61
C THR A 7 10.46 1.22 16.35
N ASN A 8 9.31 1.86 16.54
CA ASN A 8 8.43 2.27 15.43
C ASN A 8 9.11 3.23 14.43
N VAL A 9 10.13 3.99 14.85
CA VAL A 9 10.87 4.91 13.97
C VAL A 9 11.66 4.12 12.93
N TYR A 10 12.28 3.01 13.34
CA TYR A 10 13.04 2.14 12.46
C TYR A 10 12.14 1.36 11.50
N ILE A 11 10.99 0.89 12.00
CA ILE A 11 9.96 0.20 11.22
C ILE A 11 9.36 1.15 10.19
N GLY A 12 8.97 2.36 10.60
CA GLY A 12 8.40 3.38 9.73
C GLY A 12 9.35 3.86 8.64
N ALA A 13 10.67 3.78 8.86
CA ALA A 13 11.69 4.04 7.84
C ALA A 13 11.92 2.84 6.89
N GLY A 14 11.20 1.73 7.04
CA GLY A 14 11.35 0.53 6.22
C GLY A 14 12.75 -0.11 6.32
N TYR A 15 13.45 0.07 7.45
CA TYR A 15 14.80 -0.43 7.69
C TYR A 15 15.87 0.09 6.71
N LYS A 16 15.65 1.26 6.11
CA LYS A 16 16.58 1.89 5.15
C LYS A 16 17.68 2.68 5.85
N PHE A 17 18.61 1.98 6.52
CA PHE A 17 19.67 2.62 7.33
C PHE A 17 20.75 3.40 6.55
N SER A 18 20.74 3.33 5.22
CA SER A 18 21.75 3.92 4.34
C SER A 18 21.18 4.93 3.33
N SER A 19 19.88 5.25 3.41
CA SER A 19 19.21 6.20 2.51
C SER A 19 18.19 7.04 3.26
N GLU A 20 17.66 8.07 2.60
CA GLU A 20 16.60 8.94 3.15
C GLU A 20 17.00 9.50 4.53
N LYS A 21 16.04 9.59 5.47
CA LYS A 21 16.19 10.16 6.82
C LYS A 21 17.36 9.59 7.62
N PHE A 22 17.70 8.31 7.45
CA PHE A 22 18.81 7.69 8.18
C PHE A 22 20.18 8.08 7.62
N ALA A 23 20.28 8.39 6.32
CA ALA A 23 21.50 8.98 5.76
C ALA A 23 21.74 10.38 6.34
N THR A 24 20.70 11.22 6.43
CA THR A 24 20.76 12.52 7.11
C THR A 24 21.22 12.36 8.55
N LEU A 25 20.58 11.43 9.27
CA LEU A 25 20.86 11.21 10.68
C LEU A 25 22.31 10.77 10.90
N ARG A 26 22.86 9.90 10.03
CA ARG A 26 24.28 9.52 10.09
C ARG A 26 25.20 10.74 9.96
N SER A 27 24.90 11.66 9.05
CA SER A 27 25.67 12.89 8.87
C SER A 27 25.57 13.81 10.09
N LEU A 28 24.38 13.98 10.65
CA LEU A 28 24.16 14.77 11.88
C LEU A 28 24.90 14.16 13.09
N ILE A 29 24.91 12.83 13.21
CA ILE A 29 25.67 12.11 14.24
C ILE A 29 27.17 12.34 14.04
N ALA A 30 27.69 12.14 12.82
CA ALA A 30 29.11 12.31 12.50
C ALA A 30 29.61 13.75 12.75
N ASN A 31 28.75 14.75 12.54
CA ASN A 31 29.03 16.15 12.82
C ASN A 31 28.91 16.52 14.31
N GLY A 32 28.40 15.62 15.16
CA GLY A 32 28.16 15.87 16.58
C GLY A 32 26.93 16.74 16.88
N ASP A 33 26.06 16.98 15.88
CA ASP A 33 24.83 17.75 16.05
C ASP A 33 23.83 17.00 16.97
N VAL A 34 23.79 15.66 16.85
CA VAL A 34 22.94 14.77 17.66
C VAL A 34 23.67 13.49 18.07
N SER A 35 23.41 13.01 19.28
CA SER A 35 23.80 11.68 19.74
C SER A 35 22.54 10.84 19.98
N ILE A 36 22.55 9.59 19.54
CA ILE A 36 21.40 8.68 19.65
C ILE A 36 21.62 7.71 20.80
N ILE A 37 20.58 7.48 21.59
CA ILE A 37 20.54 6.44 22.61
C ILE A 37 19.52 5.36 22.24
N TYR A 38 19.87 4.11 22.54
CA TYR A 38 19.01 2.94 22.34
C TYR A 38 19.24 1.91 23.44
N SER A 39 18.40 0.88 23.57
CA SER A 39 18.64 -0.20 24.53
C SER A 39 18.72 -1.57 23.85
N SER A 40 19.06 -2.61 24.63
CA SER A 40 18.95 -3.99 24.17
C SER A 40 17.52 -4.40 23.82
N ALA A 41 16.50 -3.80 24.43
CA ALA A 41 15.11 -4.11 24.11
C ALA A 41 14.71 -3.49 22.76
N THR A 42 15.07 -2.22 22.50
CA THR A 42 14.89 -1.58 21.18
C THR A 42 15.58 -2.39 20.09
N GLN A 43 16.85 -2.75 20.31
CA GLN A 43 17.62 -3.55 19.37
C GLN A 43 16.94 -4.89 19.07
N GLY A 44 16.56 -5.64 20.11
CA GLY A 44 15.93 -6.94 19.96
C GLY A 44 14.58 -6.87 19.25
N GLU A 45 13.80 -5.82 19.50
CA GLU A 45 12.50 -5.60 18.87
C GLU A 45 12.64 -5.27 17.38
N VAL A 46 13.54 -4.35 17.01
CA VAL A 46 13.83 -4.04 15.60
C VAL A 46 14.32 -5.29 14.86
N GLU A 47 15.23 -6.06 15.45
CA GLU A 47 15.71 -7.31 14.86
C GLU A 47 14.62 -8.38 14.71
N GLN A 48 13.63 -8.41 15.61
CA GLN A 48 12.47 -9.29 15.50
C GLN A 48 11.57 -8.85 14.34
N HIS A 49 11.21 -7.58 14.26
CA HIS A 49 10.39 -7.07 13.16
C HIS A 49 11.06 -7.22 11.79
N ILE A 50 12.39 -7.02 11.69
CA ILE A 50 13.14 -7.32 10.46
C ILE A 50 12.94 -8.79 10.05
N ASN A 51 12.99 -9.74 11.00
CA ASN A 51 12.76 -11.15 10.66
C ASN A 51 11.34 -11.36 10.12
N ASP A 52 10.33 -10.81 10.81
CA ASP A 52 8.92 -11.11 10.54
C ASP A 52 8.43 -10.43 9.24
N ASP A 53 8.76 -9.14 9.06
CA ASP A 53 8.33 -8.33 7.92
C ASP A 53 9.01 -8.80 6.63
N ILE A 54 10.34 -8.99 6.66
CA ILE A 54 11.11 -9.39 5.48
C ILE A 54 10.78 -10.84 5.09
N ARG A 55 10.61 -11.76 6.04
CA ARG A 55 10.13 -13.11 5.76
C ARG A 55 8.79 -13.07 5.03
N THR A 56 7.86 -12.25 5.52
CA THR A 56 6.53 -12.13 4.93
C THR A 56 6.62 -11.59 3.49
N ALA A 57 7.38 -10.51 3.28
CA ALA A 57 7.58 -9.91 1.97
C ALA A 57 8.26 -10.87 0.97
N VAL A 58 9.37 -11.50 1.37
CA VAL A 58 10.12 -12.47 0.54
C VAL A 58 9.27 -13.69 0.21
N THR A 59 8.47 -14.18 1.16
CA THR A 59 7.55 -15.30 0.92
C THR A 59 6.49 -14.95 -0.13
N LYS A 60 5.90 -13.75 -0.04
CA LYS A 60 4.94 -13.25 -1.03
C LYS A 60 5.58 -13.11 -2.41
N TYR A 61 6.72 -12.43 -2.52
CA TYR A 61 7.47 -12.28 -3.77
C TYR A 61 7.83 -13.63 -4.40
N ASN A 62 8.43 -14.52 -3.62
CA ASN A 62 8.81 -15.86 -4.10
C ASN A 62 7.60 -16.72 -4.47
N ARG A 63 6.41 -16.45 -3.92
CA ARG A 63 5.15 -17.10 -4.34
C ARG A 63 4.70 -16.57 -5.70
N VAL A 64 4.71 -15.25 -5.92
CA VAL A 64 4.34 -14.61 -7.20
C VAL A 64 5.24 -15.14 -8.31
N LEU A 65 6.57 -15.17 -8.09
CA LEU A 65 7.52 -15.73 -9.05
C LEU A 65 7.18 -17.17 -9.45
N ARG A 66 6.80 -18.01 -8.48
CA ARG A 66 6.49 -19.42 -8.74
C ARG A 66 5.15 -19.66 -9.40
N LYS A 67 4.13 -18.85 -9.08
CA LYS A 67 2.74 -19.10 -9.50
C LYS A 67 2.35 -18.29 -10.72
N GLU A 68 2.62 -16.99 -10.69
CA GLU A 68 2.14 -16.05 -11.71
C GLU A 68 3.20 -15.78 -12.78
N LEU A 69 4.48 -15.69 -12.39
CA LEU A 69 5.58 -15.32 -13.30
C LEU A 69 6.51 -16.49 -13.64
N SER A 70 6.01 -17.73 -13.54
CA SER A 70 6.83 -18.94 -13.74
C SER A 70 7.47 -19.03 -15.13
N ALA A 71 6.82 -18.46 -16.16
CA ALA A 71 7.35 -18.38 -17.51
C ALA A 71 8.59 -17.47 -17.62
N LEU A 72 8.64 -16.38 -16.84
CA LEU A 72 9.76 -15.43 -16.83
C LEU A 72 11.00 -15.99 -16.11
N MET A 73 10.81 -16.97 -15.22
CA MET A 73 11.92 -17.65 -14.55
C MET A 73 12.79 -18.50 -15.49
N CYS A 74 12.32 -18.79 -16.69
CA CYS A 74 13.01 -19.63 -17.68
C CYS A 74 13.63 -18.83 -18.84
N THR A 75 13.52 -17.51 -18.83
CA THR A 75 14.04 -16.62 -19.88
C THR A 75 15.26 -15.86 -19.39
N GLU A 76 16.34 -15.85 -20.16
CA GLU A 76 17.57 -15.12 -19.80
C GLU A 76 17.37 -13.59 -19.82
N ASP A 77 16.47 -13.09 -20.67
CA ASP A 77 16.22 -11.65 -20.85
C ASP A 77 15.44 -11.01 -19.70
N PHE A 78 14.68 -11.79 -18.92
CA PHE A 78 13.81 -11.29 -17.82
C PHE A 78 14.01 -12.06 -16.51
N ALA A 79 15.23 -12.56 -16.26
CA ALA A 79 15.53 -13.49 -15.19
C ALA A 79 15.27 -12.93 -13.78
N LEU A 80 14.01 -13.01 -13.34
CA LEU A 80 13.61 -12.74 -11.97
C LEU A 80 13.99 -13.95 -11.11
N ASN A 81 14.86 -13.70 -10.13
CA ASN A 81 15.36 -14.74 -9.25
C ASN A 81 14.61 -14.76 -7.93
N LYS A 82 14.50 -15.97 -7.36
CA LYS A 82 14.06 -16.10 -5.96
C LYS A 82 15.01 -15.35 -5.06
N ILE A 83 14.44 -14.66 -4.08
CA ILE A 83 15.21 -14.01 -3.03
C ILE A 83 15.49 -15.04 -1.94
N ASP A 84 16.75 -15.14 -1.53
CA ASP A 84 17.15 -15.88 -0.33
C ASP A 84 16.81 -15.04 0.92
N GLU A 85 15.76 -15.47 1.62
CA GLU A 85 15.28 -14.82 2.85
C GLU A 85 16.40 -14.65 3.88
N ALA A 86 17.19 -15.71 4.10
CA ALA A 86 18.21 -15.69 5.16
C ALA A 86 19.31 -14.68 4.85
N HIS A 87 19.69 -14.56 3.57
CA HIS A 87 20.68 -13.59 3.12
C HIS A 87 20.17 -12.15 3.26
N VAL A 88 18.93 -11.86 2.85
CA VAL A 88 18.38 -10.49 2.94
C VAL A 88 18.17 -10.06 4.39
N VAL A 89 17.63 -10.94 5.24
CA VAL A 89 17.48 -10.66 6.68
C VAL A 89 18.84 -10.36 7.33
N ALA A 90 19.87 -11.16 7.01
CA ALA A 90 21.23 -10.92 7.51
C ALA A 90 21.76 -9.57 7.04
N SER A 91 21.63 -9.24 5.75
CA SER A 91 22.10 -7.97 5.20
C SER A 91 21.45 -6.74 5.84
N ILE A 92 20.15 -6.79 6.15
CA ILE A 92 19.45 -5.67 6.80
C ILE A 92 19.88 -5.55 8.27
N LYS A 93 20.08 -6.69 8.96
CA LYS A 93 20.60 -6.70 10.34
C LYS A 93 22.03 -6.18 10.43
N ASP A 94 22.88 -6.51 9.46
CA ASP A 94 24.23 -5.97 9.38
C ASP A 94 24.19 -4.45 9.20
N ALA A 95 23.33 -3.93 8.31
CA ALA A 95 23.13 -2.49 8.15
C ALA A 95 22.63 -1.79 9.43
N PHE A 96 21.77 -2.45 10.21
CA PHE A 96 21.33 -1.96 11.51
C PHE A 96 22.48 -1.97 12.53
N ALA A 97 23.25 -3.06 12.61
CA ALA A 97 24.42 -3.14 13.50
C ALA A 97 25.48 -2.08 13.13
N ASP A 98 25.69 -1.83 11.84
CA ASP A 98 26.55 -0.77 11.33
C ASP A 98 26.04 0.62 11.70
N PHE A 99 24.72 0.82 11.81
CA PHE A 99 24.15 2.07 12.35
C PHE A 99 24.40 2.19 13.86
N LEU A 100 24.15 1.12 14.63
CA LEU A 100 24.32 1.12 16.09
C LEU A 100 25.78 1.21 16.54
N SER A 101 26.74 0.96 15.64
CA SER A 101 28.18 1.03 15.91
C SER A 101 28.81 2.40 15.60
N LEU A 102 28.02 3.36 15.10
CA LEU A 102 28.49 4.72 14.86
C LEU A 102 28.95 5.40 16.15
N ASP A 103 30.02 6.19 16.02
CA ASP A 103 30.44 7.08 17.11
C ASP A 103 29.35 8.14 17.32
N GLY A 104 28.85 8.26 18.55
CA GLY A 104 27.65 9.06 18.88
C GLY A 104 26.35 8.27 18.98
N VAL A 105 26.35 6.96 18.75
CA VAL A 105 25.22 6.06 19.06
C VAL A 105 25.56 5.21 20.28
N THR A 106 24.80 5.37 21.36
CA THR A 106 25.13 4.79 22.67
C THR A 106 24.04 3.86 23.17
N LYS A 107 24.43 2.64 23.55
CA LYS A 107 23.55 1.70 24.23
C LYS A 107 23.38 2.08 25.70
N ILE A 108 22.15 2.26 26.15
CA ILE A 108 21.81 2.50 27.56
C ILE A 108 21.38 1.22 28.26
N ASP A 109 21.73 1.12 29.54
CA ASP A 109 21.38 -0.01 30.37
C ASP A 109 19.90 0.01 30.76
N LEU A 110 19.25 -1.16 30.75
CA LEU A 110 17.92 -1.34 31.33
C LEU A 110 17.94 -1.34 32.87
N ASN A 111 19.14 -1.42 33.46
CA ASN A 111 19.34 -1.43 34.90
C ASN A 111 19.88 -0.07 35.41
N PRO A 112 19.49 0.36 36.62
CA PRO A 112 18.55 -0.32 37.53
C PRO A 112 17.08 -0.17 37.09
N LEU A 113 16.31 -1.25 37.23
CA LEU A 113 14.85 -1.24 37.06
C LEU A 113 14.17 -1.14 38.44
N ASP A 114 13.36 -0.09 38.62
CA ASP A 114 12.51 0.05 39.80
C ASP A 114 11.21 -0.75 39.59
N ALA A 115 11.25 -2.04 39.91
CA ALA A 115 10.13 -2.96 39.69
C ALA A 115 8.89 -2.60 40.53
N GLU A 116 9.07 -2.05 41.74
CA GLU A 116 7.96 -1.62 42.58
C GLU A 116 7.23 -0.43 41.94
N ARG A 117 7.98 0.57 41.46
CA ARG A 117 7.39 1.68 40.72
C ARG A 117 6.72 1.22 39.42
N LEU A 118 7.34 0.30 38.68
CA LEU A 118 6.77 -0.28 37.46
C LEU A 118 5.40 -0.91 37.73
N MET A 119 5.28 -1.71 38.79
CA MET A 119 4.02 -2.35 39.17
C MET A 119 2.98 -1.34 39.64
N GLN A 120 3.39 -0.28 40.35
CA GLN A 120 2.48 0.81 40.75
C GLN A 120 1.89 1.51 39.52
N SER A 121 2.72 1.88 38.55
CA SER A 121 2.25 2.51 37.30
C SER A 121 1.32 1.58 36.51
N TYR A 122 1.59 0.27 36.48
CA TYR A 122 0.67 -0.72 35.89
C TYR A 122 -0.71 -0.73 36.57
N PHE A 123 -0.76 -0.83 37.90
CA PHE A 123 -2.04 -0.86 38.63
C PHE A 123 -2.78 0.48 38.58
N ALA A 124 -2.06 1.59 38.45
CA ALA A 124 -2.62 2.94 38.32
C ALA A 124 -3.04 3.28 36.88
N LEU A 125 -2.75 2.42 35.89
CA LEU A 125 -2.93 2.70 34.46
C LEU A 125 -2.25 4.02 34.03
N GLU A 126 -1.05 4.26 34.56
CA GLU A 126 -0.20 5.36 34.12
C GLU A 126 0.49 5.00 32.81
N ALA A 127 0.72 5.98 31.93
CA ALA A 127 1.41 5.78 30.67
C ALA A 127 2.75 5.04 30.88
N PRO A 128 3.04 3.98 30.10
CA PRO A 128 2.41 3.60 28.82
C PRO A 128 1.21 2.65 28.94
N PHE A 129 0.75 2.30 30.15
CA PHE A 129 -0.36 1.35 30.32
C PHE A 129 -1.71 2.01 30.04
N GLU A 130 -2.52 1.39 29.19
CA GLU A 130 -3.87 1.87 28.86
C GLU A 130 -4.91 0.77 29.07
N THR A 131 -6.19 1.12 29.25
CA THR A 131 -7.27 0.12 29.38
C THR A 131 -7.34 -0.83 28.18
N LYS A 132 -7.04 -0.33 26.98
CA LYS A 132 -6.99 -1.12 25.74
C LYS A 132 -5.66 -1.85 25.55
N LYS A 133 -4.57 -1.32 26.10
CA LYS A 133 -3.21 -1.87 26.03
C LYS A 133 -2.61 -2.02 27.45
N PRO A 134 -3.12 -2.95 28.27
CA PRO A 134 -2.69 -3.05 29.66
C PRO A 134 -1.32 -3.73 29.83
N HIS A 135 -0.77 -4.36 28.79
CA HIS A 135 0.42 -5.22 28.88
C HIS A 135 1.70 -4.62 28.30
N GLU A 136 1.80 -3.28 28.29
CA GLU A 136 2.94 -2.52 27.75
C GLU A 136 4.17 -2.48 28.69
N PHE A 137 4.53 -3.63 29.27
CA PHE A 137 5.67 -3.73 30.21
C PHE A 137 7.01 -3.44 29.54
N LYS A 138 7.16 -3.83 28.25
CA LYS A 138 8.36 -3.55 27.46
C LYS A 138 8.59 -2.04 27.36
N ASP A 139 7.56 -1.29 27.00
CA ASP A 139 7.60 0.17 26.90
C ASP A 139 7.88 0.81 28.26
N ALA A 140 7.26 0.31 29.32
CA ALA A 140 7.46 0.84 30.67
C ALA A 140 8.91 0.63 31.17
N ILE A 141 9.53 -0.52 30.83
CA ILE A 141 10.95 -0.78 31.09
C ILE A 141 11.83 0.20 30.30
N MET A 142 11.50 0.47 29.03
CA MET A 142 12.20 1.44 28.19
C MET A 142 12.12 2.86 28.73
N ILE A 143 10.93 3.31 29.10
CA ILE A 143 10.70 4.62 29.71
C ILE A 143 11.52 4.77 31.00
N ASN A 144 11.57 3.74 31.85
CA ASN A 144 12.43 3.75 33.03
C ASN A 144 13.91 3.91 32.64
N ALA A 145 14.41 3.13 31.68
CA ALA A 145 15.80 3.19 31.26
C ALA A 145 16.19 4.61 30.77
N VAL A 146 15.36 5.21 29.92
CA VAL A 146 15.58 6.57 29.40
C VAL A 146 15.54 7.61 30.54
N LYS A 147 14.57 7.51 31.46
CA LYS A 147 14.49 8.41 32.63
C LYS A 147 15.68 8.27 33.58
N GLN A 148 16.21 7.07 33.75
CA GLN A 148 17.42 6.86 34.55
C GLN A 148 18.67 7.39 33.85
N TYR A 149 18.74 7.26 32.52
CA TYR A 149 19.85 7.82 31.74
C TYR A 149 19.84 9.35 31.80
N GLN A 150 18.68 9.98 31.62
CA GLN A 150 18.52 11.43 31.74
C GLN A 150 19.06 11.97 33.06
N LYS A 151 18.73 11.30 34.19
CA LYS A 151 19.25 11.67 35.51
C LYS A 151 20.76 11.57 35.65
N LYS A 152 21.45 10.79 34.82
CA LYS A 152 22.91 10.65 34.82
C LYS A 152 23.59 11.74 34.00
N VAL A 153 23.00 12.11 32.86
CA VAL A 153 23.60 13.08 31.93
C VAL A 153 23.17 14.52 32.21
N HIS A 154 22.03 14.72 32.87
CA HIS A 154 21.43 16.04 33.18
C HIS A 154 21.12 16.93 31.98
N ASP A 155 21.27 16.41 30.77
CA ASP A 155 20.83 17.06 29.52
C ASP A 155 19.36 16.72 29.23
N GLN A 156 18.74 17.58 28.42
CA GLN A 156 17.41 17.33 27.86
C GLN A 156 17.49 16.23 26.80
N ILE A 157 16.55 15.28 26.82
CA ILE A 157 16.49 14.18 25.86
C ILE A 157 15.26 14.33 24.97
N VAL A 158 15.48 14.27 23.65
CA VAL A 158 14.40 14.23 22.67
C VAL A 158 13.92 12.78 22.50
N ILE A 159 12.62 12.54 22.65
CA ILE A 159 11.97 11.24 22.48
C ILE A 159 11.26 11.25 21.13
N VAL A 160 11.70 10.38 20.22
CA VAL A 160 11.10 10.20 18.90
C VAL A 160 10.32 8.89 18.90
N SER A 161 9.00 8.98 18.82
CA SER A 161 8.11 7.82 18.76
C SER A 161 6.79 8.20 18.12
N ASP A 162 6.26 7.35 17.24
CA ASP A 162 4.90 7.50 16.70
C ASP A 162 3.81 7.05 17.70
N ASP A 163 4.17 6.30 18.76
CA ASP A 163 3.23 5.84 19.78
C ASP A 163 2.90 6.97 20.78
N SER A 164 1.65 7.45 20.72
CA SER A 164 1.17 8.51 21.61
C SER A 164 1.18 8.12 23.09
N GLY A 165 0.96 6.84 23.43
CA GLY A 165 1.02 6.32 24.80
C GLY A 165 2.45 6.34 25.33
N PHE A 166 3.43 6.03 24.48
CA PHE A 166 4.86 6.13 24.81
C PHE A 166 5.27 7.58 25.06
N ARG A 167 4.89 8.52 24.18
CA ARG A 167 5.21 9.95 24.32
C ARG A 167 4.62 10.54 25.61
N LYS A 168 3.35 10.24 25.92
CA LYS A 168 2.66 10.71 27.14
C LYS A 168 3.41 10.39 28.43
N ALA A 169 4.20 9.32 28.45
CA ALA A 169 4.97 8.97 29.64
C ALA A 169 6.08 9.99 29.98
N PHE A 170 6.44 10.88 29.05
CA PHE A 170 7.44 11.93 29.22
C PHE A 170 6.84 13.34 29.28
N GLU A 171 5.55 13.51 29.00
CA GLU A 171 4.88 14.80 29.06
C GLU A 171 4.90 15.41 30.48
N GLY A 172 5.03 16.73 30.57
CA GLY A 172 5.07 17.46 31.84
C GLY A 172 6.40 17.44 32.58
N ASP A 173 7.46 16.84 32.00
CA ASP A 173 8.82 16.86 32.53
C ASP A 173 9.74 17.63 31.56
N ASP A 174 10.19 18.82 31.97
CA ASP A 174 11.01 19.73 31.15
C ASP A 174 12.36 19.11 30.71
N ASN A 175 12.75 17.99 31.31
CA ASN A 175 13.93 17.22 30.90
C ASN A 175 13.73 16.44 29.60
N PHE A 176 12.51 16.39 29.07
CA PHE A 176 12.19 15.66 27.86
C PHE A 176 11.45 16.54 26.86
N VAL A 177 11.76 16.35 25.58
CA VAL A 177 10.97 16.88 24.46
C VAL A 177 10.46 15.69 23.68
N THR A 178 9.18 15.64 23.37
CA THR A 178 8.59 14.52 22.62
C THR A 178 8.18 14.99 21.24
N ILE A 179 8.58 14.23 20.22
CA ILE A 179 8.24 14.47 18.82
C ILE A 179 7.81 13.14 18.17
N GLN A 180 7.02 13.23 17.10
CA GLN A 180 6.38 12.06 16.51
C GLN A 180 7.29 11.39 15.48
N TYR A 181 7.91 12.18 14.60
CA TYR A 181 8.60 11.65 13.43
C TYR A 181 10.11 11.95 13.46
N LEU A 182 10.90 11.10 12.80
CA LEU A 182 12.34 11.33 12.63
C LEU A 182 12.64 12.63 11.86
N GLY A 183 11.74 13.05 10.97
CA GLY A 183 11.85 14.34 10.27
C GLY A 183 11.86 15.53 11.23
N ASP A 184 11.06 15.47 12.31
CA ASP A 184 11.03 16.51 13.34
C ASP A 184 12.37 16.63 14.06
N LEU A 185 13.06 15.50 14.30
CA LEU A 185 14.40 15.50 14.92
C LEU A 185 15.42 16.18 14.00
N ILE A 186 15.37 15.86 12.71
CA ILE A 186 16.26 16.47 11.70
C ILE A 186 16.02 17.99 11.65
N LYS A 187 14.75 18.41 11.61
CA LYS A 187 14.35 19.82 11.66
C LYS A 187 14.89 20.51 12.91
N MET A 188 14.73 19.91 14.09
CA MET A 188 15.28 20.46 15.33
C MET A 188 16.81 20.60 15.31
N CYS A 189 17.53 19.66 14.68
CA CYS A 189 18.98 19.74 14.54
C CYS A 189 19.39 20.88 13.60
N ASN A 190 18.72 21.02 12.46
CA ASN A 190 19.02 22.05 11.47
C ASN A 190 18.77 23.46 12.01
N GLN A 191 17.71 23.65 12.80
CA GLN A 191 17.37 24.93 13.40
C GLN A 191 18.39 25.46 14.41
N GLN A 192 19.38 24.66 14.82
CA GLN A 192 20.51 25.14 15.63
C GLN A 192 21.51 26.00 14.82
N LYS A 193 21.49 25.90 13.49
CA LYS A 193 22.35 26.65 12.58
C LYS A 193 21.52 27.76 11.92
N GLU A 194 21.86 29.01 12.19
CA GLU A 194 21.10 30.19 11.70
C GLU A 194 21.00 30.22 10.17
N GLU A 195 22.06 29.83 9.47
CA GLU A 195 22.06 29.69 8.00
C GLU A 195 21.00 28.70 7.52
N TYR A 196 20.97 27.50 8.10
CA TYR A 196 20.02 26.44 7.71
C TYR A 196 18.58 26.83 8.01
N LYS A 197 18.36 27.51 9.13
CA LYS A 197 17.05 28.06 9.50
C LYS A 197 16.53 29.08 8.49
N ASN A 198 17.41 29.94 7.97
CA ASN A 198 17.03 30.93 6.96
C ASN A 198 16.78 30.29 5.58
N ILE A 199 17.55 29.27 5.22
CA ILE A 199 17.29 28.46 4.01
C ILE A 199 15.96 27.72 4.14
N GLU A 200 15.67 27.11 5.29
CA GLU A 200 14.39 26.44 5.57
C GLU A 200 13.21 27.42 5.42
N ALA A 201 13.33 28.65 5.96
CA ALA A 201 12.30 29.67 5.81
C ALA A 201 12.08 30.11 4.36
N CYS A 202 13.16 30.16 3.55
CA CYS A 202 13.08 30.41 2.11
C CYS A 202 12.28 29.30 1.40
N ILE A 203 12.56 28.03 1.71
CA ILE A 203 11.85 26.88 1.13
C ILE A 203 10.39 26.84 1.56
N ILE A 204 10.09 27.09 2.85
CA ILE A 204 8.70 27.19 3.34
C ILE A 204 7.94 28.25 2.54
N SER A 205 8.53 29.43 2.37
CA SER A 205 7.91 30.52 1.60
C SER A 205 7.69 30.11 0.13
N ALA A 206 8.61 29.36 -0.46
CA ALA A 206 8.48 28.85 -1.83
C ALA A 206 7.34 27.82 -1.96
N VAL A 207 7.16 26.95 -0.96
CA VAL A 207 6.00 26.03 -0.91
C VAL A 207 4.70 26.82 -0.77
N GLU A 208 4.63 27.78 0.16
CA GLU A 208 3.43 28.61 0.40
C GLU A 208 3.03 29.49 -0.80
N ASN A 209 3.99 29.85 -1.66
CA ASN A 209 3.77 30.65 -2.86
C ASN A 209 3.56 29.79 -4.13
N ASP A 210 3.51 28.46 -4.00
CA ASP A 210 3.40 27.52 -5.13
C ASP A 210 4.57 27.61 -6.14
N ASP A 211 5.76 28.05 -5.72
CA ASP A 211 6.93 28.21 -6.60
C ASP A 211 7.41 26.88 -7.20
N PHE A 212 7.07 25.75 -6.56
CA PHE A 212 7.37 24.39 -7.04
C PHE A 212 6.26 23.78 -7.91
N TYR A 213 5.15 24.49 -8.15
CA TYR A 213 4.00 23.92 -8.85
C TYR A 213 4.36 23.41 -10.26
N ASP A 214 5.12 24.20 -11.03
CA ASP A 214 5.47 23.82 -12.40
C ASP A 214 6.30 22.53 -12.46
N CYS A 215 7.28 22.37 -11.55
CA CYS A 215 8.11 21.16 -11.53
C CYS A 215 7.33 19.93 -11.01
N MET A 216 6.44 20.11 -10.04
CA MET A 216 5.53 19.05 -9.59
C MET A 216 4.54 18.66 -10.68
N HIS A 217 3.91 19.62 -11.34
CA HIS A 217 2.99 19.37 -12.44
C HIS A 217 3.67 18.64 -13.60
N GLU A 218 4.90 19.03 -13.98
CA GLU A 218 5.68 18.29 -14.98
C GLU A 218 5.97 16.86 -14.51
N TYR A 219 6.45 16.69 -13.29
CA TYR A 219 6.78 15.37 -12.73
C TYR A 219 5.57 14.43 -12.66
N PHE A 220 4.40 14.95 -12.33
CA PHE A 220 3.17 14.18 -12.22
C PHE A 220 2.35 14.12 -13.52
N SER A 221 2.81 14.76 -14.61
CA SER A 221 2.05 14.81 -15.86
C SER A 221 1.96 13.47 -16.60
N ASP A 222 2.95 12.60 -16.43
CA ASP A 222 3.02 11.28 -17.05
C ASP A 222 2.89 10.18 -15.99
N PHE A 223 1.67 9.71 -15.80
CA PHE A 223 1.37 8.64 -14.85
C PHE A 223 0.46 7.60 -15.47
N ASP A 224 0.65 6.36 -15.05
CA ASP A 224 -0.27 5.27 -15.28
C ASP A 224 -1.19 5.08 -14.07
N ILE A 225 -2.29 4.36 -14.28
CA ILE A 225 -3.21 3.97 -13.21
C ILE A 225 -3.20 2.45 -13.14
N ASP A 226 -3.18 1.89 -11.93
CA ASP A 226 -3.59 0.52 -11.68
C ASP A 226 -4.89 0.51 -10.88
N ARG A 227 -5.81 -0.37 -11.28
CA ARG A 227 -7.13 -0.54 -10.66
C ARG A 227 -7.38 -2.03 -10.45
N GLY A 228 -6.48 -2.68 -9.71
CA GLY A 228 -6.40 -4.13 -9.57
C GLY A 228 -7.62 -4.83 -8.93
N TYR A 229 -8.63 -4.09 -8.46
CA TYR A 229 -9.88 -4.63 -7.92
C TYR A 229 -10.89 -5.01 -9.01
N TYR A 230 -10.84 -4.39 -10.18
CA TYR A 230 -11.73 -4.74 -11.28
C TYR A 230 -11.14 -5.91 -12.09
N GLY A 231 -11.96 -6.94 -12.31
CA GLY A 231 -11.54 -8.09 -13.11
C GLY A 231 -11.25 -7.73 -14.55
N GLU A 232 -12.04 -6.83 -15.12
CA GLU A 232 -11.83 -6.24 -16.45
C GLU A 232 -12.21 -4.77 -16.43
N TRP A 233 -11.27 -3.92 -16.83
CA TRP A 233 -11.43 -2.47 -16.83
C TRP A 233 -10.52 -1.80 -17.84
N LYS A 234 -10.85 -0.55 -18.15
CA LYS A 234 -10.00 0.39 -18.89
C LYS A 234 -10.15 1.78 -18.28
N CYS A 235 -9.09 2.58 -18.43
CA CYS A 235 -9.14 4.02 -18.18
C CYS A 235 -9.37 4.72 -19.51
N ASP A 236 -10.47 5.47 -19.63
CA ASP A 236 -10.80 6.24 -20.82
C ASP A 236 -10.11 7.61 -20.80
N GLU A 237 -10.20 8.32 -19.66
CA GLU A 237 -9.52 9.59 -19.42
C GLU A 237 -8.96 9.65 -18.00
N LYS A 238 -7.85 10.37 -17.81
CA LYS A 238 -7.25 10.63 -16.50
C LYS A 238 -6.54 11.97 -16.47
N GLN A 239 -6.61 12.62 -15.32
CA GLN A 239 -5.89 13.86 -15.06
C GLN A 239 -5.67 14.07 -13.56
N ILE A 240 -4.72 14.93 -13.24
CA ILE A 240 -4.59 15.51 -11.90
C ILE A 240 -5.39 16.80 -11.88
N ASP A 241 -6.40 16.86 -11.02
CA ASP A 241 -7.26 18.02 -10.83
C ASP A 241 -6.58 19.09 -9.98
N SER A 242 -5.87 18.68 -8.93
CA SER A 242 -5.06 19.57 -8.10
C SER A 242 -3.91 18.85 -7.40
N ILE A 243 -2.91 19.67 -7.04
CA ILE A 243 -1.72 19.28 -6.30
C ILE A 243 -1.67 20.21 -5.09
N GLU A 244 -1.73 19.64 -3.89
CA GLU A 244 -1.52 20.38 -2.64
C GLU A 244 -0.16 19.97 -2.08
N ALA A 245 0.63 20.93 -1.62
CA ALA A 245 1.97 20.69 -1.11
C ALA A 245 2.15 21.28 0.31
N GLU A 246 2.75 20.50 1.20
CA GLU A 246 3.11 20.91 2.55
C GLU A 246 4.60 20.65 2.81
N PHE A 247 5.30 21.65 3.35
CA PHE A 247 6.70 21.49 3.71
C PHE A 247 6.86 20.54 4.91
N ALA A 248 7.62 19.46 4.74
CA ALA A 248 7.91 18.54 5.84
C ALA A 248 9.19 18.97 6.58
N TYR A 249 10.35 18.83 5.93
CA TYR A 249 11.65 19.21 6.47
C TYR A 249 12.67 19.38 5.34
N VAL A 250 13.83 19.95 5.66
CA VAL A 250 14.97 20.07 4.75
C VAL A 250 16.12 19.20 5.24
N GLU A 251 16.82 18.55 4.32
CA GLU A 251 18.05 17.80 4.56
C GLU A 251 19.23 18.54 3.91
N PHE A 252 20.33 18.68 4.66
CA PHE A 252 21.59 19.22 4.16
C PHE A 252 22.63 18.11 4.07
N VAL A 253 22.93 17.63 2.87
CA VAL A 253 23.92 16.57 2.63
C VAL A 253 24.88 16.98 1.52
N ASP A 254 26.17 16.91 1.81
CA ASP A 254 27.25 17.19 0.85
C ASP A 254 27.10 18.54 0.12
N GLY A 255 26.59 19.56 0.83
CA GLY A 255 26.34 20.90 0.26
C GLY A 255 25.08 21.02 -0.59
N ARG A 256 24.26 19.96 -0.67
CA ARG A 256 22.93 19.98 -1.29
C ARG A 256 21.85 20.27 -0.27
N CYS A 257 20.78 20.90 -0.74
CA CYS A 257 19.61 21.24 0.05
C CYS A 257 18.42 20.44 -0.48
N LEU A 258 18.05 19.37 0.21
CA LEU A 258 16.99 18.46 -0.21
C LEU A 258 15.71 18.80 0.57
N ALA A 259 14.75 19.45 -0.08
CA ALA A 259 13.46 19.76 0.50
C ALA A 259 12.54 18.54 0.40
N HIS A 260 12.08 18.03 1.54
CA HIS A 260 11.04 17.01 1.60
C HIS A 260 9.68 17.70 1.68
N ILE A 261 8.80 17.37 0.73
CA ILE A 261 7.48 17.97 0.59
C ILE A 261 6.46 16.85 0.57
N ASP A 262 5.49 16.93 1.49
CA ASP A 262 4.33 16.06 1.48
C ASP A 262 3.34 16.61 0.45
N VAL A 263 2.88 15.75 -0.44
CA VAL A 263 2.04 16.11 -1.58
C VAL A 263 0.76 15.31 -1.54
N VAL A 264 -0.37 16.01 -1.70
CA VAL A 264 -1.69 15.40 -1.91
C VAL A 264 -2.08 15.64 -3.35
N LEU A 265 -2.28 14.55 -4.10
CA LEU A 265 -2.83 14.60 -5.45
C LEU A 265 -4.31 14.29 -5.43
N TRP A 266 -5.08 15.11 -6.12
CA TRP A 266 -6.46 14.83 -6.47
C TRP A 266 -6.51 14.35 -7.92
N VAL A 267 -6.69 13.05 -8.09
CA VAL A 267 -6.74 12.41 -9.41
C VAL A 267 -8.19 12.18 -9.80
N VAL A 268 -8.54 12.56 -11.03
CA VAL A 268 -9.84 12.25 -11.63
C VAL A 268 -9.61 11.29 -12.79
N ALA A 269 -10.31 10.17 -12.76
CA ALA A 269 -10.22 9.14 -13.79
C ALA A 269 -11.62 8.71 -14.23
N GLU A 270 -11.81 8.58 -15.54
CA GLU A 270 -12.98 7.92 -16.12
C GLU A 270 -12.64 6.46 -16.37
N ILE A 271 -13.27 5.58 -15.62
CA ILE A 271 -13.00 4.14 -15.59
C ILE A 271 -14.23 3.40 -16.07
N THR A 272 -14.08 2.68 -17.17
CA THR A 272 -15.06 1.68 -17.60
C THR A 272 -14.66 0.33 -17.04
N HIS A 273 -15.56 -0.34 -16.32
CA HIS A 273 -15.34 -1.69 -15.80
C HIS A 273 -16.56 -2.58 -16.01
N ARG A 274 -16.36 -3.91 -16.01
CA ARG A 274 -17.46 -4.87 -16.10
C ARG A 274 -18.28 -4.83 -14.81
N ASP A 275 -19.58 -4.61 -14.95
CA ASP A 275 -20.53 -4.68 -13.86
C ASP A 275 -20.89 -6.14 -13.60
N GLU A 276 -20.33 -6.72 -12.55
CA GLU A 276 -20.52 -8.12 -12.17
C GLU A 276 -21.95 -8.42 -11.67
N ASP A 277 -22.71 -7.41 -11.22
CA ASP A 277 -24.08 -7.59 -10.74
C ASP A 277 -25.07 -7.73 -11.90
N THR A 278 -24.78 -7.08 -13.03
CA THR A 278 -25.63 -7.14 -14.23
C THR A 278 -25.07 -8.03 -15.33
N SER A 279 -23.81 -8.46 -15.23
CA SER A 279 -23.20 -9.45 -16.13
C SER A 279 -23.58 -10.89 -15.71
N TYR A 280 -23.63 -11.81 -16.68
CA TYR A 280 -23.93 -13.22 -16.41
C TYR A 280 -22.73 -14.10 -16.74
N PHE A 281 -22.11 -14.65 -15.68
CA PHE A 281 -21.06 -15.65 -15.79
C PHE A 281 -21.63 -17.08 -15.76
N ASP A 282 -21.44 -17.82 -16.84
CA ASP A 282 -21.80 -19.23 -16.88
C ASP A 282 -20.67 -20.10 -16.26
N LYS A 283 -20.99 -20.76 -15.15
CA LYS A 283 -20.03 -21.59 -14.43
C LYS A 283 -19.70 -22.90 -15.13
N GLU A 284 -20.56 -23.39 -16.02
CA GLU A 284 -20.28 -24.65 -16.72
C GLU A 284 -19.35 -24.42 -17.90
N GLU A 285 -19.57 -23.35 -18.65
CA GLU A 285 -18.74 -22.95 -19.78
C GLU A 285 -17.51 -22.12 -19.38
N GLN A 286 -17.42 -21.68 -18.12
CA GLN A 286 -16.33 -20.86 -17.57
C GLN A 286 -16.12 -19.55 -18.36
N ARG A 287 -17.20 -18.89 -18.75
CA ARG A 287 -17.18 -17.62 -19.50
C ARG A 287 -18.42 -16.76 -19.21
N TYR A 288 -18.32 -15.46 -19.46
CA TYR A 288 -19.50 -14.59 -19.50
C TYR A 288 -20.33 -14.86 -20.76
N LEU A 289 -21.65 -14.98 -20.59
CA LEU A 289 -22.60 -14.99 -21.71
C LEU A 289 -23.21 -13.61 -21.96
N ILE A 290 -23.25 -12.77 -20.92
CA ILE A 290 -23.63 -11.36 -20.96
C ILE A 290 -22.54 -10.59 -20.21
N GLU A 291 -22.00 -9.56 -20.86
CA GLU A 291 -21.05 -8.62 -20.26
C GLU A 291 -21.66 -7.23 -20.37
N ASN A 292 -21.95 -6.63 -19.23
CA ASN A 292 -22.41 -5.25 -19.12
C ASN A 292 -21.29 -4.44 -18.49
N TYR A 293 -21.12 -3.22 -18.94
CA TYR A 293 -20.07 -2.34 -18.47
C TYR A 293 -20.66 -1.05 -17.93
N VAL A 294 -20.05 -0.52 -16.89
CA VAL A 294 -20.38 0.78 -16.33
C VAL A 294 -19.16 1.68 -16.36
N THR A 295 -19.39 2.94 -16.71
CA THR A 295 -18.37 3.99 -16.75
C THR A 295 -18.57 4.91 -15.57
N TRP A 296 -17.59 4.96 -14.67
CA TRP A 296 -17.57 5.86 -13.53
C TRP A 296 -16.53 6.94 -13.71
N ARG A 297 -16.89 8.16 -13.31
CA ARG A 297 -15.93 9.22 -13.05
C ARG A 297 -15.54 9.16 -11.59
N GLU A 298 -14.34 8.70 -11.31
CA GLU A 298 -13.82 8.53 -9.96
C GLU A 298 -12.89 9.69 -9.59
N THR A 299 -12.95 10.09 -8.32
CA THR A 299 -12.07 11.09 -7.72
C THR A 299 -11.29 10.44 -6.59
N HIS A 300 -9.96 10.47 -6.69
CA HIS A 300 -9.04 9.84 -5.75
C HIS A 300 -8.16 10.88 -5.06
N ARG A 301 -7.86 10.61 -3.79
CA ARG A 301 -6.91 11.36 -2.99
C ARG A 301 -5.70 10.48 -2.70
N ILE A 302 -4.54 10.89 -3.19
CA ILE A 302 -3.28 10.15 -3.06
C ILE A 302 -2.30 11.01 -2.28
N GLU A 303 -1.80 10.46 -1.17
CA GLU A 303 -0.74 11.09 -0.38
C GLU A 303 0.61 10.49 -0.77
N THR A 304 1.58 11.35 -1.04
CA THR A 304 2.97 10.95 -1.32
C THR A 304 3.95 11.95 -0.73
N ASN A 305 5.23 11.58 -0.69
CA ASN A 305 6.32 12.49 -0.34
C ASN A 305 7.29 12.58 -1.52
N ILE A 306 7.63 13.81 -1.93
CA ILE A 306 8.65 14.06 -2.94
C ILE A 306 9.86 14.75 -2.31
N ILE A 307 11.00 14.61 -2.98
CA ILE A 307 12.25 15.27 -2.60
C ILE A 307 12.62 16.22 -3.73
N ILE A 308 12.80 17.50 -3.41
CA ILE A 308 13.26 18.53 -4.35
C ILE A 308 14.69 18.93 -3.98
N ASP A 309 15.63 18.69 -4.89
CA ASP A 309 17.00 19.20 -4.77
C ASP A 309 17.00 20.69 -5.15
N CYS A 310 17.28 21.54 -4.17
CA CYS A 310 17.25 22.99 -4.27
C CYS A 310 18.66 23.56 -4.27
N THR A 311 19.00 24.34 -5.28
CA THR A 311 20.20 25.19 -5.26
C THR A 311 19.82 26.53 -4.65
N VAL A 312 20.30 26.80 -3.44
CA VAL A 312 20.00 28.03 -2.71
C VAL A 312 21.26 28.88 -2.62
N ASP A 313 21.14 30.18 -2.93
CA ASP A 313 22.22 31.16 -2.79
C ASP A 313 21.73 32.36 -1.99
N LYS A 314 22.68 33.14 -1.48
CA LYS A 314 22.41 34.34 -0.69
C LYS A 314 22.65 35.60 -1.55
N ILE A 315 21.57 36.27 -1.94
CA ILE A 315 21.57 37.48 -2.77
C ILE A 315 20.99 38.63 -1.94
N ASP A 316 21.73 39.75 -1.84
CA ASP A 316 21.29 40.96 -1.11
C ASP A 316 20.82 40.68 0.33
N ASP A 317 21.52 39.79 1.03
CA ASP A 317 21.20 39.31 2.38
C ASP A 317 19.95 38.42 2.52
N GLU A 318 19.30 38.06 1.42
CA GLU A 318 18.17 37.13 1.37
C GLU A 318 18.57 35.80 0.70
N TYR A 319 18.02 34.69 1.17
CA TYR A 319 18.21 33.39 0.53
C TYR A 319 17.19 33.25 -0.60
N VAL A 320 17.66 32.79 -1.77
CA VAL A 320 16.87 32.63 -2.98
C VAL A 320 17.14 31.25 -3.58
N ILE A 321 16.08 30.57 -3.99
CA ILE A 321 16.19 29.31 -4.76
C ILE A 321 16.50 29.68 -6.21
N LEU A 322 17.67 29.27 -6.70
CA LEU A 322 18.12 29.51 -8.07
C LEU A 322 17.62 28.43 -9.04
N GLU A 323 17.66 27.18 -8.60
CA GLU A 323 17.25 26.01 -9.36
C GLU A 323 16.62 25.00 -8.40
N SER A 324 15.60 24.29 -8.88
CA SER A 324 14.93 23.22 -8.13
C SER A 324 14.64 22.06 -9.07
N THR A 325 14.92 20.83 -8.64
CA THR A 325 14.62 19.63 -9.44
C THR A 325 14.15 18.51 -8.54
N ILE A 326 13.04 17.86 -8.92
CA ILE A 326 12.56 16.68 -8.21
C ILE A 326 13.58 15.55 -8.37
N VAL A 327 13.99 14.97 -7.26
CA VAL A 327 14.83 13.77 -7.23
C VAL A 327 13.95 12.59 -7.67
N ASP A 328 14.08 12.18 -8.93
CA ASP A 328 13.25 11.12 -9.54
C ASP A 328 13.33 9.81 -8.75
N ASP A 329 12.27 9.51 -8.00
CA ASP A 329 11.97 8.18 -7.51
C ASP A 329 11.04 7.50 -8.50
N ARG A 330 11.56 6.48 -9.22
CA ARG A 330 10.82 5.76 -10.27
C ARG A 330 9.49 5.16 -9.81
N LYS A 331 9.21 5.17 -8.51
CA LYS A 331 7.97 4.68 -7.89
C LYS A 331 6.70 5.39 -8.38
N PHE A 332 6.76 6.64 -8.83
CA PHE A 332 5.54 7.42 -9.07
C PHE A 332 4.85 7.19 -10.43
N ARG A 333 5.41 6.34 -11.30
CA ARG A 333 4.89 6.18 -12.67
C ARG A 333 3.56 5.43 -12.77
N THR A 334 3.11 4.78 -11.71
CA THR A 334 1.82 4.09 -11.67
C THR A 334 1.14 4.39 -10.34
N LEU A 335 -0.10 4.87 -10.41
CA LEU A 335 -0.94 5.17 -9.25
C LEU A 335 -1.89 4.02 -9.01
N ASP A 336 -1.70 3.32 -7.89
CA ASP A 336 -2.64 2.31 -7.43
C ASP A 336 -3.87 3.04 -6.89
N LEU A 337 -4.94 3.01 -7.68
CA LEU A 337 -6.23 3.49 -7.25
C LEU A 337 -6.94 2.30 -6.60
N ASP A 338 -7.43 2.47 -5.38
CA ASP A 338 -8.24 1.49 -4.64
C ASP A 338 -9.43 2.14 -3.90
N GLU A 339 -10.12 1.39 -3.03
CA GLU A 339 -11.20 1.91 -2.18
C GLU A 339 -10.68 2.91 -1.12
N ASP A 340 -9.43 2.79 -0.69
CA ASP A 340 -8.84 3.65 0.35
C ASP A 340 -8.51 5.05 -0.21
N THR A 341 -8.15 5.12 -1.48
CA THR A 341 -7.89 6.39 -2.20
C THR A 341 -9.16 7.03 -2.74
N LEU A 342 -10.23 6.25 -3.02
CA LEU A 342 -11.48 6.75 -3.59
C LEU A 342 -12.21 7.69 -2.63
N GLN A 343 -12.49 8.91 -3.09
CA GLN A 343 -13.20 9.93 -2.31
C GLN A 343 -14.62 10.15 -2.81
N ASN A 344 -14.81 10.09 -4.12
CA ASN A 344 -16.11 10.27 -4.76
C ASN A 344 -16.16 9.54 -6.10
N TRP A 345 -17.36 9.18 -6.55
CA TRP A 345 -17.58 8.67 -7.89
C TRP A 345 -18.96 9.08 -8.41
N ASP A 346 -19.05 9.28 -9.72
CA ASP A 346 -20.29 9.56 -10.44
C ASP A 346 -20.45 8.56 -11.59
N GLU A 347 -21.61 7.91 -11.70
CA GLU A 347 -21.93 7.07 -12.87
C GLU A 347 -22.21 7.96 -14.09
N LEU A 348 -21.44 7.75 -15.16
CA LEU A 348 -21.58 8.51 -16.41
C LEU A 348 -22.46 7.79 -17.42
N GLU A 349 -22.15 6.52 -17.66
CA GLU A 349 -22.79 5.71 -18.70
C GLU A 349 -22.80 4.24 -18.28
N THR A 350 -23.87 3.55 -18.66
CA THR A 350 -24.02 2.11 -18.44
C THR A 350 -24.36 1.46 -19.78
N GLU A 351 -23.45 0.64 -20.28
CA GLU A 351 -23.70 -0.23 -21.43
C GLU A 351 -24.45 -1.46 -20.93
N TYR A 352 -25.77 -1.38 -20.98
CA TYR A 352 -26.67 -2.46 -20.59
C TYR A 352 -27.22 -3.17 -21.83
N HIS A 353 -26.86 -4.44 -21.99
CA HIS A 353 -27.54 -5.34 -22.90
C HIS A 353 -28.77 -5.90 -22.19
N GLU A 354 -29.96 -5.35 -22.50
CA GLU A 354 -31.25 -5.96 -22.12
C GLU A 354 -31.26 -7.42 -22.58
N GLU A 355 -31.72 -8.31 -21.67
CA GLU A 355 -31.79 -9.77 -21.83
C GLU A 355 -31.71 -10.19 -23.31
N PRO A 356 -30.57 -10.71 -23.79
CA PRO A 356 -30.53 -11.28 -25.12
C PRO A 356 -31.59 -12.39 -25.22
N ASP A 357 -32.00 -12.77 -26.44
CA ASP A 357 -32.84 -13.95 -26.72
C ASP A 357 -32.13 -15.24 -26.26
N LEU A 358 -31.88 -15.37 -24.96
CA LEU A 358 -31.22 -16.48 -24.33
C LEU A 358 -32.20 -17.63 -24.30
N VAL A 359 -31.68 -18.75 -24.75
CA VAL A 359 -32.45 -19.96 -24.94
C VAL A 359 -32.33 -20.78 -23.65
N TYR A 360 -33.47 -21.04 -23.02
CA TYR A 360 -33.55 -21.83 -21.79
C TYR A 360 -34.00 -23.25 -22.12
N CYS A 361 -33.37 -24.24 -21.49
CA CYS A 361 -33.83 -25.62 -21.57
C CYS A 361 -35.24 -25.74 -20.99
N SER A 362 -36.20 -26.20 -21.81
CA SER A 362 -37.60 -26.34 -21.42
C SER A 362 -37.80 -27.34 -20.28
N GLU A 363 -36.87 -28.29 -20.09
CA GLU A 363 -36.98 -29.32 -19.07
C GLU A 363 -36.37 -28.96 -17.70
N CYS A 364 -35.21 -28.30 -17.68
CA CYS A 364 -34.47 -28.03 -16.44
C CYS A 364 -34.22 -26.54 -16.17
N GLY A 365 -34.57 -25.65 -17.10
CA GLY A 365 -34.36 -24.21 -16.97
C GLY A 365 -32.92 -23.74 -17.16
N LYS A 366 -31.99 -24.64 -17.49
CA LYS A 366 -30.58 -24.32 -17.77
C LYS A 366 -30.46 -23.37 -18.96
N VAL A 367 -29.66 -22.30 -18.82
CA VAL A 367 -29.34 -21.36 -19.91
C VAL A 367 -28.43 -22.07 -20.93
N MET A 368 -28.73 -21.95 -22.22
CA MET A 368 -28.01 -22.62 -23.31
C MET A 368 -27.35 -21.65 -24.29
N GLY A 369 -27.30 -20.37 -23.96
CA GLY A 369 -26.80 -19.31 -24.84
C GLY A 369 -27.83 -18.89 -25.88
N TYR A 370 -27.41 -18.67 -27.13
CA TYR A 370 -28.24 -18.03 -28.18
C TYR A 370 -28.99 -19.02 -29.10
N THR A 371 -28.61 -20.29 -29.09
CA THR A 371 -29.17 -21.32 -29.98
C THR A 371 -29.30 -22.65 -29.26
N ALA A 372 -30.33 -23.42 -29.57
CA ALA A 372 -30.44 -24.81 -29.11
C ALA A 372 -30.22 -25.78 -30.26
N GLU A 373 -29.38 -26.79 -30.00
CA GLU A 373 -29.15 -27.90 -30.92
C GLU A 373 -30.25 -28.96 -30.85
N TYR A 374 -30.90 -29.10 -29.69
CA TYR A 374 -31.93 -30.09 -29.43
C TYR A 374 -33.25 -29.44 -29.06
N THR A 375 -34.34 -30.08 -29.45
CA THR A 375 -35.69 -29.67 -29.08
C THR A 375 -36.54 -30.84 -28.60
N ASP A 376 -37.55 -30.51 -27.81
CA ASP A 376 -38.65 -31.43 -27.51
C ASP A 376 -39.60 -31.55 -28.70
N TYR A 377 -40.68 -32.31 -28.52
CA TYR A 377 -41.67 -32.57 -29.56
C TYR A 377 -42.34 -31.29 -30.10
N ASP A 378 -42.54 -30.30 -29.22
CA ASP A 378 -43.21 -29.02 -29.52
C ASP A 378 -42.21 -27.94 -30.00
N ASP A 379 -41.00 -28.35 -30.37
CA ASP A 379 -39.91 -27.48 -30.80
C ASP A 379 -39.38 -26.54 -29.69
N ASN A 380 -39.64 -26.83 -28.42
CA ASN A 380 -38.99 -26.07 -27.35
C ASN A 380 -37.55 -26.54 -27.15
N PRO A 381 -36.62 -25.62 -26.89
CA PRO A 381 -35.20 -25.91 -26.66
C PRO A 381 -34.88 -26.90 -25.54
N LEU A 382 -33.93 -27.82 -25.74
CA LEU A 382 -33.42 -28.76 -24.72
C LEU A 382 -31.90 -28.77 -24.65
N CYS A 383 -31.35 -28.89 -23.44
CA CYS A 383 -29.90 -29.06 -23.25
C CYS A 383 -29.48 -30.51 -23.49
N GLY A 384 -28.20 -30.73 -23.81
CA GLY A 384 -27.65 -32.07 -24.04
C GLY A 384 -27.88 -33.05 -22.87
N ASP A 385 -27.88 -32.55 -21.63
CA ASP A 385 -28.13 -33.38 -20.44
C ASP A 385 -29.60 -33.82 -20.33
N CYS A 386 -30.54 -32.99 -20.77
CA CYS A 386 -31.97 -33.32 -20.81
C CYS A 386 -32.34 -34.10 -22.07
N MET A 387 -31.49 -34.08 -23.09
CA MET A 387 -31.64 -34.85 -24.32
C MET A 387 -31.27 -36.33 -24.13
N VAL A 388 -31.98 -36.98 -23.20
CA VAL A 388 -31.85 -38.39 -22.82
C VAL A 388 -33.24 -39.00 -22.62
N THR A 389 -33.39 -40.31 -22.87
CA THR A 389 -34.61 -41.04 -22.51
C THR A 389 -34.82 -41.00 -20.99
N ASN A 390 -35.97 -40.49 -20.56
CA ASN A 390 -36.35 -40.42 -19.15
C ASN A 390 -37.88 -40.44 -18.98
N GLU A 391 -38.38 -40.08 -17.80
CA GLU A 391 -39.83 -40.04 -17.51
C GLU A 391 -40.62 -39.05 -18.39
N LYS A 392 -39.95 -38.06 -18.99
CA LYS A 392 -40.59 -37.04 -19.85
C LYS A 392 -40.68 -37.46 -21.32
N GLY A 393 -39.96 -38.49 -21.75
CA GLY A 393 -40.06 -39.02 -23.11
C GLY A 393 -38.85 -39.80 -23.61
N ASP A 394 -38.95 -40.26 -24.85
CA ASP A 394 -37.93 -40.98 -25.60
C ASP A 394 -37.41 -40.15 -26.78
N ILE A 395 -36.17 -40.42 -27.22
CA ILE A 395 -35.58 -39.75 -28.38
C ILE A 395 -36.01 -40.47 -29.66
N CYS A 396 -36.66 -39.75 -30.58
CA CYS A 396 -36.97 -40.31 -31.89
C CYS A 396 -35.69 -40.35 -32.75
N PRO A 397 -35.26 -41.53 -33.24
CA PRO A 397 -34.03 -41.66 -34.01
C PRO A 397 -34.09 -41.04 -35.41
N THR A 398 -35.28 -40.69 -35.90
CA THR A 398 -35.46 -40.10 -37.24
C THR A 398 -35.39 -38.58 -37.24
N CYS A 399 -36.16 -37.91 -36.37
CA CYS A 399 -36.16 -36.44 -36.30
C CYS A 399 -35.20 -35.88 -35.25
N GLY A 400 -34.66 -36.72 -34.37
CA GLY A 400 -33.76 -36.30 -33.30
C GLY A 400 -34.42 -35.45 -32.22
N ARG A 401 -35.76 -35.39 -32.15
CA ARG A 401 -36.50 -34.70 -31.07
C ARG A 401 -36.77 -35.66 -29.92
N LYS A 402 -36.89 -35.10 -28.72
CA LYS A 402 -37.38 -35.83 -27.55
C LYS A 402 -38.91 -35.80 -27.50
N VAL A 403 -39.54 -36.96 -27.46
CA VAL A 403 -40.97 -37.13 -27.68
C VAL A 403 -41.62 -37.86 -26.52
N PRO A 404 -42.75 -37.38 -25.98
CA PRO A 404 -43.49 -38.05 -24.92
C PRO A 404 -43.82 -39.51 -25.28
N HIS A 405 -43.76 -40.40 -24.28
CA HIS A 405 -43.98 -41.86 -24.45
C HIS A 405 -45.27 -42.22 -25.17
N GLU A 406 -46.34 -41.46 -24.93
CA GLU A 406 -47.66 -41.65 -25.53
C GLU A 406 -47.68 -41.37 -27.04
N LEU A 407 -46.71 -40.60 -27.53
CA LEU A 407 -46.55 -40.20 -28.93
C LEU A 407 -45.46 -41.01 -29.65
N MET A 408 -44.97 -42.08 -29.02
CA MET A 408 -44.01 -43.01 -29.60
C MET A 408 -44.70 -44.29 -30.05
N ASN A 409 -44.40 -44.75 -31.25
CA ASN A 409 -44.88 -46.02 -31.80
C ASN A 409 -43.72 -46.78 -32.47
N SER A 410 -43.49 -48.02 -32.04
CA SER A 410 -42.48 -48.92 -32.60
C SER A 410 -41.07 -48.30 -32.66
N GLY A 411 -40.74 -47.45 -31.69
CA GLY A 411 -39.44 -46.78 -31.56
C GLY A 411 -39.28 -45.48 -32.35
N PHE A 412 -40.34 -44.98 -33.00
CA PHE A 412 -40.36 -43.69 -33.71
C PHE A 412 -41.49 -42.81 -33.18
N CYS A 413 -41.37 -41.49 -33.31
CA CYS A 413 -42.52 -40.62 -33.04
C CYS A 413 -43.62 -40.87 -34.08
N ILE A 414 -44.87 -40.65 -33.71
CA ILE A 414 -46.03 -40.91 -34.59
C ILE A 414 -45.89 -40.24 -35.96
N ASP A 415 -45.30 -39.04 -36.02
CA ASP A 415 -45.11 -38.31 -37.28
C ASP A 415 -44.06 -38.95 -38.18
N CYS A 416 -42.93 -39.38 -37.61
CA CYS A 416 -41.91 -40.11 -38.37
C CYS A 416 -42.36 -41.53 -38.73
N PHE A 417 -43.13 -42.19 -37.87
CA PHE A 417 -43.67 -43.53 -38.12
C PHE A 417 -44.63 -43.53 -39.32
N ARG A 418 -45.53 -42.54 -39.40
CA ARG A 418 -46.48 -42.39 -40.52
C ARG A 418 -45.81 -42.04 -41.85
N ASN A 419 -44.63 -41.44 -41.80
CA ASN A 419 -43.86 -41.07 -42.99
C ASN A 419 -42.89 -42.19 -43.46
N GLN A 420 -42.88 -43.35 -42.80
CA GLN A 420 -42.10 -44.53 -43.21
C GLN A 420 -42.88 -45.51 -44.12
N ASP A 421 -44.18 -45.30 -44.32
CA ASP A 421 -45.06 -46.10 -45.19
C ASP A 421 -45.08 -45.63 -46.66
#